data_AF-A0A5E4LII6-F1
#
_entry.id   AF-A0A5E4LII6-F1
#
_cell.length_a   1.000
_cell.length_b   1.000
_cell.length_c   1.000
_cell.angle_alpha   90.00
_cell.angle_beta   90.00
_cell.angle_gamma   90.00
#
_symmetry.space_group_name_H-M   'P 1'
#
loop_
_entity.id
_entity.type
_entity.pdbx_description
1 polymer ?
#
loop_
_entity_poly.entity_id
_entity_poly.type
_entity_poly.pdbx_seq_one_letter_code
_entity_poly.pdbx_strand_id
1 'polypeptide(L)'
;MKARLHKYPTKKAKEAFAHLLGRKTVAPMRLAEVFAGDIVQERGKIEQEIAAGFVVICDRYLHSTLAYQGVGAGFGKVGKMIAGLEALVPDLVILLDMDANQSAGRKRAQKRLGRLESDLLF
;
A
#
# COMPACT_ATOMS: atom_id res chain seq x y z
N MET A 1 -19.89 4.57 17.61
CA MET A 1 -19.35 3.89 16.41
C MET A 1 -17.98 3.33 16.74
N LYS A 2 -17.69 2.05 16.46
CA LYS A 2 -16.36 1.46 16.70
C LYS A 2 -15.59 1.41 15.39
N ALA A 3 -14.30 1.75 15.42
CA ALA A 3 -13.44 1.70 14.23
C ALA A 3 -12.23 0.77 14.43
N ARG A 4 -11.71 0.25 13.31
CA ARG A 4 -10.49 -0.57 13.24
C ARG A 4 -9.59 -0.04 12.14
N LEU A 5 -8.32 0.20 12.49
CA LEU A 5 -7.31 0.67 11.54
C LEU A 5 -6.43 -0.51 11.12
N HIS A 6 -6.32 -0.75 9.82
CA HIS A 6 -5.35 -1.66 9.22
C HIS A 6 -4.37 -0.86 8.40
N LYS A 7 -3.08 -1.16 8.54
CA LYS A 7 -2.01 -0.47 7.84
C LYS A 7 -1.32 -1.44 6.90
N TYR A 8 -1.23 -1.06 5.64
CA TYR A 8 -0.58 -1.87 4.61
C TYR A 8 0.78 -1.27 4.21
N PRO A 9 1.80 -2.10 3.95
CA PRO A 9 1.75 -3.55 4.07
C PRO A 9 1.81 -3.98 5.54
N THR A 10 1.17 -5.11 5.87
CA THR A 10 1.24 -5.69 7.21
C THR A 10 2.64 -6.22 7.49
N LYS A 11 2.96 -6.45 8.77
CA LYS A 11 4.24 -7.06 9.19
C LYS A 11 4.50 -8.44 8.57
N LYS A 12 3.49 -9.10 7.98
CA LYS A 12 3.63 -10.39 7.29
C LYS A 12 4.34 -10.26 5.95
N ALA A 13 4.29 -9.09 5.29
CA ALA A 13 4.96 -8.82 4.02
C ALA A 13 6.48 -8.60 4.16
N LYS A 14 7.19 -9.60 4.70
CA LYS A 14 8.64 -9.52 4.99
C LYS A 14 9.48 -9.17 3.77
N GLU A 15 9.11 -9.67 2.58
CA GLU A 15 9.81 -9.40 1.32
C GLU A 15 9.70 -7.91 0.91
N ALA A 16 8.53 -7.30 1.09
CA ALA A 16 8.34 -5.87 0.84
C ALA A 16 9.21 -5.04 1.79
N PHE A 17 9.22 -5.36 3.09
CA PHE A 17 10.07 -4.64 4.04
C PHE A 17 11.57 -4.82 3.75
N ALA A 18 12.01 -6.02 3.37
CA ALA A 18 13.39 -6.25 2.96
C ALA A 18 13.77 -5.36 1.76
N HIS A 19 12.87 -5.17 0.80
CA HIS A 19 13.07 -4.26 -0.32
C HIS A 19 13.15 -2.79 0.10
N LEU A 20 12.15 -2.33 0.85
CA LEU A 20 12.04 -0.93 1.28
C LEU A 20 13.20 -0.49 2.18
N LEU A 21 13.74 -1.42 2.98
CA LEU A 21 14.89 -1.19 3.85
C LEU A 21 16.24 -1.39 3.15
N GLY A 22 16.25 -1.68 1.84
CA GLY A 22 17.47 -1.86 1.05
C GLY A 22 18.24 -3.15 1.36
N ARG A 23 17.63 -4.10 2.08
CA ARG A 23 18.25 -5.39 2.44
C ARG A 23 18.16 -6.42 1.31
N LYS A 24 17.19 -6.27 0.41
CA LYS A 24 16.97 -7.11 -0.78
C LYS A 24 16.56 -6.24 -1.95
N THR A 25 16.93 -6.60 -3.17
CA THR A 25 16.30 -6.05 -4.37
C THR A 25 15.27 -7.05 -4.87
N VAL A 26 14.05 -6.56 -5.13
CA VAL A 26 12.90 -7.37 -5.54
C VAL A 26 12.44 -6.80 -6.87
N ALA A 27 12.17 -7.67 -7.84
CA ALA A 27 11.72 -7.24 -9.16
C ALA A 27 10.42 -6.42 -9.05
N PRO A 28 10.22 -5.37 -9.87
CA PRO A 28 9.06 -4.48 -9.73
C PRO A 28 7.71 -5.20 -9.71
N MET A 29 7.49 -6.14 -10.63
CA MET A 29 6.22 -6.89 -10.68
C MET A 29 6.04 -7.80 -9.47
N ARG A 30 7.12 -8.47 -9.01
CA ARG A 30 7.09 -9.27 -7.78
C ARG A 30 6.75 -8.42 -6.57
N LEU A 31 7.27 -7.20 -6.51
CA LEU A 31 6.96 -6.28 -5.42
C LEU A 31 5.45 -5.92 -5.45
N ALA A 32 4.88 -5.65 -6.63
CA ALA A 32 3.44 -5.43 -6.78
C ALA A 32 2.60 -6.61 -6.27
N GLU A 33 2.98 -7.84 -6.62
CA GLU A 33 2.33 -9.06 -6.12
C GLU A 33 2.41 -9.19 -4.60
N VAL A 34 3.56 -8.90 -4.00
CA VAL A 34 3.73 -8.98 -2.54
C VAL A 34 2.82 -7.99 -1.82
N PHE A 35 2.74 -6.74 -2.30
CA PHE A 35 1.85 -5.74 -1.71
C PHE A 35 0.37 -6.06 -1.89
N ALA A 36 -0.03 -6.48 -3.10
CA ALA A 36 -1.42 -6.79 -3.37
C ALA A 36 -1.87 -8.09 -2.67
N GLY A 37 -1.00 -9.09 -2.62
CA GLY A 37 -1.24 -10.35 -1.90
C GLY A 37 -1.37 -10.16 -0.40
N ASP A 38 -0.58 -9.26 0.22
CA ASP A 38 -0.72 -8.92 1.64
C ASP A 38 -2.09 -8.31 1.96
N ILE A 39 -2.65 -7.51 1.05
CA ILE A 39 -4.03 -6.98 1.17
C ILE A 39 -5.06 -8.10 1.07
N VAL A 40 -4.95 -8.97 0.05
CA VAL A 40 -5.91 -10.07 -0.16
C VAL A 40 -5.90 -11.05 1.01
N GLN A 41 -4.73 -11.31 1.62
CA GLN A 41 -4.60 -12.20 2.78
C GLN A 41 -5.35 -11.70 4.03
N GLU A 42 -5.55 -10.39 4.18
CA GLU A 42 -6.29 -9.83 5.32
C GLU A 42 -7.81 -9.75 5.08
N ARG A 43 -8.30 -10.11 3.88
CA ARG A 43 -9.73 -10.02 3.51
C ARG A 43 -10.67 -10.64 4.55
N GLY A 44 -10.43 -11.90 4.92
CA GLY A 44 -11.33 -12.61 5.83
C GLY A 44 -11.41 -11.97 7.23
N LYS A 45 -10.31 -11.36 7.70
CA LYS A 45 -10.30 -10.62 8.96
C LYS A 45 -11.11 -9.32 8.84
N ILE A 46 -10.96 -8.60 7.73
CA ILE A 46 -11.73 -7.37 7.49
C ILE A 46 -13.22 -7.69 7.38
N GLU A 47 -13.60 -8.75 6.66
CA GLU A 47 -15.00 -9.19 6.56
C GLU A 47 -15.61 -9.49 7.94
N GLN A 48 -14.87 -10.17 8.82
CA GLN A 48 -15.30 -10.43 10.20
C GLN A 48 -15.50 -9.14 11.01
N GLU A 49 -14.62 -8.15 10.87
CA GLU A 49 -14.75 -6.87 11.57
C GLU A 49 -15.95 -6.06 11.05
N ILE A 50 -16.17 -6.04 9.74
CA ILE A 50 -17.35 -5.40 9.14
C ILE A 50 -18.63 -6.10 9.64
N ALA A 51 -18.67 -7.43 9.63
CA ALA A 51 -19.81 -8.20 10.14
C ALA A 51 -20.09 -7.95 11.63
N ALA A 52 -19.05 -7.65 12.42
CA ALA A 52 -19.17 -7.26 13.82
C ALA A 52 -19.55 -5.78 14.03
N GLY A 53 -19.86 -5.03 12.96
CA GLY A 53 -20.33 -3.65 13.00
C GLY A 53 -19.22 -2.61 13.18
N PHE A 54 -17.97 -2.95 12.87
CA PHE A 54 -16.87 -1.98 12.88
C PHE A 54 -16.80 -1.20 11.56
N VAL A 55 -16.46 0.08 11.66
CA VAL A 55 -15.93 0.84 10.53
C VAL A 55 -14.46 0.48 10.35
N VAL A 56 -14.10 -0.07 9.20
CA VAL A 56 -12.72 -0.44 8.89
C VAL A 56 -12.05 0.67 8.09
N ILE A 57 -10.92 1.15 8.59
CA ILE A 57 -10.08 2.16 7.96
C ILE A 57 -8.79 1.48 7.51
N CYS A 58 -8.47 1.60 6.22
CA CYS A 58 -7.23 1.09 5.66
C CYS A 58 -6.27 2.26 5.38
N ASP A 59 -5.14 2.32 6.11
CA ASP A 59 -4.01 3.18 5.74
C ASP A 59 -3.25 2.50 4.60
N ARG A 60 -3.52 3.00 3.38
CA ARG A 60 -3.17 2.44 2.07
C ARG A 60 -4.02 1.24 1.66
N TYR A 61 -4.09 1.01 0.36
CA TYR A 61 -4.78 -0.13 -0.25
C TYR A 61 -4.27 -0.38 -1.68
N LEU A 62 -5.02 -1.12 -2.51
CA LEU A 62 -4.63 -1.47 -3.88
C LEU A 62 -4.30 -0.25 -4.77
N HIS A 63 -4.96 0.89 -4.56
CA HIS A 63 -4.63 2.15 -5.23
C HIS A 63 -3.17 2.57 -5.00
N SER A 64 -2.66 2.38 -3.78
CA SER A 64 -1.24 2.63 -3.49
C SER A 64 -0.34 1.62 -4.22
N THR A 65 -0.71 0.34 -4.26
CA THR A 65 0.06 -0.66 -5.02
C THR A 65 0.17 -0.28 -6.49
N LEU A 66 -0.93 0.17 -7.10
CA LEU A 66 -0.92 0.67 -8.48
C LEU A 66 -0.03 1.90 -8.64
N ALA A 67 -0.17 2.90 -7.76
CA ALA A 67 0.57 4.16 -7.85
C ALA A 67 2.09 3.95 -7.73
N TYR A 68 2.55 3.22 -6.72
CA TYR A 68 4.00 3.02 -6.51
C TYR A 68 4.58 2.02 -7.52
N GLN A 69 3.91 0.88 -7.71
CA GLN A 69 4.52 -0.20 -8.48
C GLN A 69 4.23 -0.10 -9.98
N GLY A 70 3.22 0.68 -10.37
CA GLY A 70 2.97 1.01 -11.76
C GLY A 70 4.12 1.75 -12.43
N VAL A 71 4.90 2.54 -11.68
CA VAL A 71 6.08 3.24 -12.22
C VAL A 71 7.17 2.26 -12.65
N GLY A 72 7.49 1.26 -11.81
CA GLY A 72 8.55 0.29 -12.11
C GLY A 72 8.09 -0.92 -12.95
N ALA A 73 6.84 -1.34 -12.81
CA ALA A 73 6.31 -2.55 -13.46
C ALA A 73 5.34 -2.27 -14.63
N GLY A 74 4.95 -1.01 -14.83
CA GLY A 74 3.98 -0.56 -15.83
C GLY A 74 2.54 -0.56 -15.30
N PHE A 75 1.89 0.60 -15.32
CA PHE A 75 0.51 0.78 -14.83
C PHE A 75 -0.51 -0.19 -15.44
N GLY A 76 -0.42 -0.45 -16.75
CA GLY A 76 -1.34 -1.39 -17.41
C GLY A 76 -1.16 -2.84 -16.94
N LYS A 77 0.07 -3.28 -16.64
CA LYS A 77 0.33 -4.63 -16.13
C LYS A 77 -0.14 -4.77 -14.69
N VAL A 78 0.21 -3.81 -13.85
CA VAL A 78 -0.18 -3.79 -12.42
C VAL A 78 -1.70 -3.66 -12.30
N GLY A 79 -2.33 -2.80 -13.09
CA GLY A 79 -3.79 -2.63 -13.11
C GLY A 79 -4.52 -3.91 -13.51
N LYS A 80 -4.07 -4.60 -14.56
CA LYS A 80 -4.64 -5.92 -14.96
C LYS A 80 -4.49 -6.97 -13.87
N MET A 81 -3.33 -7.03 -13.20
CA MET A 81 -3.11 -7.95 -12.09
C MET A 81 -4.07 -7.65 -10.93
N ILE A 82 -4.17 -6.38 -10.51
CA ILE A 82 -5.06 -5.96 -9.43
C ILE A 82 -6.53 -6.25 -9.75
N ALA A 83 -6.95 -6.02 -10.99
CA ALA A 83 -8.33 -6.29 -11.42
C ALA A 83 -8.72 -7.78 -11.35
N GLY A 84 -7.74 -8.69 -11.37
CA GLY A 84 -7.95 -10.12 -11.20
C GLY A 84 -7.92 -10.60 -9.75
N LEU A 85 -7.71 -9.72 -8.78
CA LEU A 85 -7.66 -10.07 -7.36
C LEU A 85 -9.04 -9.98 -6.71
N GLU A 86 -9.34 -10.93 -5.84
CA GLU A 86 -10.56 -10.90 -5.03
C GLU A 86 -10.36 -10.10 -3.72
N ALA A 87 -10.00 -8.82 -3.85
CA ALA A 87 -9.92 -7.90 -2.72
C ALA A 87 -11.28 -7.24 -2.43
N LEU A 88 -11.47 -6.77 -1.20
CA LEU A 88 -12.65 -5.99 -0.85
C LEU A 88 -12.62 -4.62 -1.54
N VAL A 89 -13.75 -4.19 -2.08
CA VAL A 89 -13.88 -2.84 -2.65
C VAL A 89 -14.19 -1.86 -1.52
N PRO A 90 -13.37 -0.82 -1.30
CA PRO A 90 -13.67 0.20 -0.29
C PRO A 90 -14.94 0.99 -0.66
N ASP A 91 -15.81 1.24 0.31
CA ASP A 91 -17.00 2.10 0.13
C ASP A 91 -16.63 3.57 -0.12
N LEU A 92 -15.49 4.00 0.45
CA LEU A 92 -14.94 5.34 0.31
C LEU A 92 -13.42 5.29 0.22
N VAL A 93 -12.86 6.05 -0.72
CA VAL A 93 -11.42 6.26 -0.86
C VAL A 93 -11.12 7.73 -0.61
N ILE A 94 -10.23 8.00 0.34
CA ILE A 94 -9.77 9.36 0.63
C ILE A 94 -8.36 9.51 0.08
N LEU A 95 -8.20 10.37 -0.93
CA LEU A 95 -6.89 10.78 -1.44
C LEU A 95 -6.44 12.04 -0.69
N LEU A 96 -5.34 11.94 0.04
CA LEU A 96 -4.71 13.09 0.69
C LEU A 96 -3.69 13.71 -0.28
N ASP A 97 -4.12 14.76 -0.98
CA ASP A 97 -3.29 15.47 -1.95
C ASP A 97 -2.43 16.56 -1.26
N MET A 98 -1.17 16.65 -1.67
CA MET A 98 -0.20 17.59 -1.10
C MET A 98 1.01 17.73 -2.03
N ASP A 99 1.57 18.94 -2.09
CA ASP A 99 2.81 19.22 -2.81
C ASP A 99 3.97 18.31 -2.35
N ALA A 100 4.73 17.79 -3.33
CA ALA A 100 5.80 16.84 -3.08
C ALA A 100 6.90 17.42 -2.18
N ASN A 101 7.27 18.69 -2.35
CA ASN A 101 8.31 19.34 -1.55
C ASN A 101 7.83 19.54 -0.11
N GLN A 102 6.57 19.97 0.07
CA GLN A 102 5.96 20.06 1.40
C GLN A 102 5.92 18.69 2.10
N SER A 103 5.53 17.64 1.36
CA SER A 103 5.49 16.27 1.88
C SER A 103 6.87 15.79 2.33
N ALA A 104 7.90 16.06 1.52
CA ALA A 104 9.28 15.68 1.80
C ALA A 104 9.85 16.45 3.00
N GLY A 105 9.55 17.75 3.10
CA GLY A 105 9.94 18.60 4.23
C GLY A 105 9.41 18.06 5.57
N ARG A 106 8.12 17.76 5.64
CA ARG A 106 7.50 17.16 6.85
C ARG A 106 8.18 15.85 7.25
N LYS A 107 8.51 15.04 6.25
CA LYS A 107 9.04 13.69 6.47
C LYS A 107 10.51 13.68 6.90
N ARG A 108 11.34 14.54 6.31
CA ARG A 108 12.74 14.75 6.72
C ARG A 108 12.86 15.20 8.16
N ALA A 109 11.91 16.02 8.64
CA ALA A 109 11.87 16.45 10.04
C ALA A 109 11.53 15.30 11.01
N GLN A 110 10.84 14.25 10.55
CA GLN A 110 10.42 13.13 11.39
C GLN A 110 11.38 11.93 11.35
N LYS A 111 11.94 11.58 10.17
CA LYS A 111 12.80 10.40 9.99
C LYS A 111 13.62 10.48 8.71
N ARG A 112 14.64 9.61 8.61
CA ARG A 112 15.35 9.36 7.34
C ARG A 112 14.38 8.77 6.30
N LEU A 113 14.41 9.32 5.08
CA LEU A 113 13.57 8.88 3.97
C LEU A 113 13.93 7.44 3.55
N GLY A 114 12.90 6.61 3.34
CA GLY A 114 13.04 5.28 2.73
C GLY A 114 13.21 5.35 1.21
N ARG A 115 13.48 4.21 0.59
CA ARG A 115 13.82 4.08 -0.86
C ARG A 115 12.81 4.73 -1.81
N LEU A 116 11.52 4.57 -1.53
CA LEU A 116 10.42 5.19 -2.30
C LEU A 116 10.17 6.64 -1.90
N GLU A 117 10.57 7.03 -0.70
CA GLU A 117 10.27 8.35 -0.12
C GLU A 117 11.32 9.41 -0.50
N SER A 118 12.48 8.97 -0.98
CA SER A 118 13.58 9.81 -1.45
C SER A 118 13.45 10.22 -2.91
N ASP A 119 12.58 9.57 -3.66
CA ASP A 119 12.35 9.87 -5.07
C ASP A 119 11.25 10.93 -5.19
N LEU A 120 11.67 12.13 -5.59
CA LEU A 120 10.78 13.30 -5.76
C LEU A 120 10.31 13.46 -7.22
N LEU A 121 10.73 12.56 -8.11
CA LEU A 121 10.41 12.61 -9.54
C LEU A 121 9.21 11.72 -9.91
N PHE A 122 8.57 11.14 -8.90
CA PHE A 122 7.23 10.55 -9.03
C PHE A 122 6.18 11.62 -9.35
#